data_AF-A0A835YPQ4-F1
#
_entry.id   AF-A0A835YPQ4-F1
#
_cell.length_a   1.000
_cell.length_b   1.000
_cell.length_c   1.000
_cell.angle_alpha   90.00
_cell.angle_beta   90.00
_cell.angle_gamma   90.00
#
_symmetry.space_group_name_H-M   'P 1'
#
loop_
_entity.id
_entity.type
_entity.pdbx_description
1 polymer ?
#
loop_
_entity_poly.entity_id
_entity_poly.type
_entity_poly.pdbx_seq_one_letter_code
_entity_poly.pdbx_strand_id
1 'polypeptide(L)' 'YAFVEGTSMATPHVAGVAALIRGKKKGRISPDQMLEYLKRCSLDLGDKGKDPIYGYGLVSASKVIDL' A
#
# COMPACT_ATOMS: atom_id res chain seq x y z
N TYR A 1 -14.43 18.96 9.31
CA TYR A 1 -13.54 17.89 9.80
C TYR A 1 -14.31 17.01 10.76
N ALA A 2 -14.07 15.70 10.71
CA ALA A 2 -14.71 14.72 11.59
C ALA A 2 -13.76 13.52 11.76
N PHE A 3 -13.84 12.82 12.90
CA PHE A 3 -13.19 11.53 13.10
C PHE A 3 -14.13 10.42 12.65
N VAL A 4 -13.62 9.53 11.81
CA VAL A 4 -14.35 8.41 11.22
C VAL A 4 -13.40 7.22 11.11
N GLU A 5 -13.94 6.01 11.22
CA GLU A 5 -13.20 4.77 11.17
C GLU A 5 -13.86 3.76 10.23
N GLY A 6 -13.08 2.80 9.73
CA GLY A 6 -13.55 1.74 8.84
C GLY A 6 -12.59 1.50 7.67
N THR A 7 -12.82 0.41 6.94
CA THR A 7 -12.04 0.05 5.74
C THR A 7 -12.16 1.10 4.64
N SER A 8 -13.26 1.86 4.62
CA SER A 8 -13.44 3.05 3.79
C SER A 8 -12.38 4.13 4.06
N MET A 9 -11.85 4.23 5.28
CA MET A 9 -10.78 5.17 5.65
C MET A 9 -9.39 4.56 5.41
N ALA A 10 -9.25 3.23 5.42
CA ALA A 10 -8.01 2.56 5.01
C ALA A 10 -7.76 2.67 3.50
N THR A 11 -8.81 2.52 2.69
CA THR A 11 -8.76 2.59 1.22
C THR A 11 -8.03 3.83 0.66
N PRO A 12 -8.36 5.07 1.06
CA PRO A 12 -7.69 6.26 0.53
C PRO A 12 -6.21 6.34 0.90
N HIS A 13 -5.77 5.75 2.01
CA HIS A 13 -4.34 5.66 2.36
C HIS A 13 -3.59 4.76 1.38
N VAL A 14 -4.13 3.58 1.07
CA VAL A 14 -3.55 2.67 0.07
C VAL A 14 -3.56 3.31 -1.32
N ALA A 15 -4.64 3.99 -1.69
CA ALA A 15 -4.74 4.72 -2.96
C ALA A 15 -3.69 5.84 -3.07
N GLY A 16 -3.44 6.58 -1.99
CA GLY A 16 -2.38 7.59 -1.93
C GLY A 16 -0.99 7.00 -2.16
N VAL A 17 -0.67 5.87 -1.52
CA VAL A 17 0.62 5.20 -1.74
C VAL A 17 0.73 4.66 -3.17
N ALA A 18 -0.33 4.08 -3.72
CA ALA A 18 -0.37 3.66 -5.13
C ALA A 18 -0.11 4.83 -6.10
N ALA A 19 -0.62 6.03 -5.79
CA ALA A 19 -0.34 7.23 -6.57
C ALA A 19 1.15 7.61 -6.53
N LEU A 20 1.81 7.51 -5.36
CA LEU A 20 3.25 7.76 -5.22
C LEU A 20 4.08 6.77 -6.05
N ILE A 21 3.74 5.48 -5.99
CA ILE A 21 4.38 4.43 -6.80
C ILE A 21 4.23 4.75 -8.29
N ARG A 22 3.01 5.06 -8.73
CA ARG A 22 2.72 5.41 -10.12
C ARG A 22 3.50 6.66 -10.56
N GLY A 23 3.63 7.66 -9.68
CA GLY A 23 4.45 8.85 -9.90
C GLY A 23 5.92 8.49 -10.14
N LYS A 24 6.52 7.67 -9.27
CA LYS A 24 7.91 7.18 -9.44
C LYS A 24 8.11 6.38 -10.73
N LYS A 25 7.12 5.59 -11.13
CA LYS A 25 7.16 4.84 -12.40
C LYS A 25 6.75 5.66 -13.63
N LYS A 26 6.62 6.99 -13.50
CA LYS A 26 6.26 7.91 -14.59
C LYS A 26 4.97 7.49 -15.32
N GLY A 27 4.00 6.96 -14.56
CA GLY A 27 2.74 6.46 -15.07
C GLY A 27 2.80 5.10 -15.78
N ARG A 28 3.98 4.51 -15.98
CA ARG A 28 4.18 3.24 -16.69
C ARG A 28 4.23 2.07 -15.72
N ILE A 29 3.06 1.63 -15.28
CA ILE A 29 2.93 0.51 -14.34
C ILE A 29 1.63 -0.23 -14.62
N SER A 30 1.68 -1.57 -14.70
CA SER A 30 0.49 -2.40 -14.82
C SER A 30 -0.18 -2.62 -13.45
N PRO A 31 -1.46 -3.05 -13.40
CA PRO A 31 -2.11 -3.41 -12.15
C PRO A 31 -1.37 -4.49 -11.36
N ASP A 32 -0.83 -5.51 -12.03
CA ASP A 32 -0.07 -6.58 -11.37
C ASP A 32 1.24 -6.06 -10.77
N GLN A 33 1.96 -5.22 -11.52
CA GLN A 33 3.16 -4.54 -11.00
C GLN A 33 2.82 -3.66 -9.82
N MET A 34 1.72 -2.89 -9.88
CA MET A 34 1.26 -2.07 -8.77
C MET A 34 1.02 -2.91 -7.52
N LEU A 35 0.34 -4.05 -7.67
CA LEU A 35 0.10 -4.97 -6.57
C LEU A 35 1.41 -5.50 -5.99
N GLU A 36 2.40 -5.86 -6.81
CA GLU A 36 3.72 -6.28 -6.33
C GLU A 36 4.45 -5.18 -5.56
N TYR A 37 4.46 -3.94 -6.06
CA TYR A 37 5.10 -2.82 -5.36
C TYR A 37 4.41 -2.52 -4.03
N LEU A 38 3.07 -2.54 -3.99
CA LEU A 38 2.32 -2.37 -2.75
C LEU A 38 2.70 -3.44 -1.71
N LYS A 39 2.78 -4.71 -2.11
CA LYS A 39 3.24 -5.80 -1.22
C LYS A 39 4.66 -5.56 -0.71
N ARG A 40 5.60 -5.21 -1.59
CA ARG A 40 7.01 -4.94 -1.21
C ARG A 40 7.14 -3.72 -0.30
N CYS A 41 6.27 -2.73 -0.49
CA CYS A 41 6.24 -1.51 0.31
C CYS A 41 5.35 -1.64 1.56
N SER A 42 4.87 -2.83 1.90
CA SER A 42 4.17 -3.07 3.16
C SER A 42 5.14 -3.51 4.25
N LEU A 43 4.82 -3.15 5.49
CA LEU A 43 5.42 -3.72 6.70
C LEU A 43 4.57 -4.92 7.11
N ASP A 44 5.16 -6.12 7.09
CA ASP A 44 4.52 -7.36 7.51
C ASP A 44 4.04 -7.26 8.98
N LEU A 45 2.81 -7.68 9.23
CA LEU A 45 2.16 -7.61 10.54
C LEU A 45 1.44 -8.93 10.82
N GLY A 46 1.42 -9.35 12.08
CA GLY A 46 0.82 -10.63 12.46
C GLY A 46 1.72 -11.81 12.12
N ASP A 47 1.14 -12.83 11.51
CA ASP A 47 1.88 -14.01 11.06
C ASP A 47 2.80 -13.66 9.89
N LYS A 48 4.00 -14.27 9.86
CA LYS A 48 4.96 -14.01 8.80
C LYS A 48 4.37 -14.32 7.42
N GLY A 49 4.41 -13.33 6.53
CA GLY A 49 3.92 -13.46 5.16
C GLY A 49 2.45 -13.05 5.03
N LYS A 50 1.74 -13.63 4.06
CA LYS A 50 0.35 -13.23 3.82
C LYS A 50 -0.58 -13.86 4.84
N ASP A 51 -1.32 -13.04 5.58
CA ASP A 51 -2.31 -13.50 6.56
C ASP A 51 -3.75 -12.99 6.22
N PRO A 52 -4.81 -13.58 6.84
CA PRO A 52 -6.19 -13.19 6.57
C PRO A 52 -6.61 -11.81 7.11
N ILE A 53 -5.87 -11.23 8.05
CA ILE A 53 -6.24 -10.00 8.76
C ILE A 53 -5.51 -8.79 8.18
N TYR A 54 -4.18 -8.87 8.06
CA TYR A 54 -3.33 -7.78 7.56
C TYR A 54 -2.97 -7.93 6.08
N GLY A 55 -3.30 -9.06 5.45
CA GLY A 55 -2.96 -9.29 4.06
C GLY A 55 -1.46 -9.41 3.91
N TYR A 56 -0.79 -8.44 3.27
CA TYR A 56 0.68 -8.39 3.20
C TYR A 56 1.27 -7.37 4.18
N GLY A 57 0.45 -6.89 5.12
CA GLY A 57 0.85 -5.92 6.13
C GLY A 57 0.48 -4.48 5.81
N LEU A 58 0.96 -3.56 6.66
CA LEU A 58 0.66 -2.14 6.62
C LEU A 58 1.43 -1.42 5.51
N VAL A 59 0.71 -0.77 4.59
CA VAL A 59 1.31 -0.01 3.50
C VAL A 59 2.20 1.13 4.02
N SER A 60 3.40 1.29 3.45
CA SER A 60 4.37 2.31 3.87
C SER A 60 4.74 3.25 2.74
N ALA A 61 4.40 4.53 2.89
CA ALA A 61 4.81 5.57 1.95
C ALA A 61 6.33 5.80 1.96
N SER A 62 6.99 5.64 3.12
CA SER A 62 8.45 5.81 3.20
C SER A 62 9.18 4.75 2.40
N LYS A 63 8.74 3.48 2.44
CA LYS A 63 9.32 2.42 1.59
C LYS A 63 9.20 2.72 0.09
N VAL A 64 8.18 3.48 -0.32
CA VAL A 64 8.08 3.94 -1.72
C VAL A 64 9.18 4.95 -2.07
N ILE A 65 9.63 5.76 -1.12
CA ILE A 65 10.75 6.71 -1.32
C ILE A 65 12.08 5.96 -1.54
N ASP A 66 12.21 4.76 -1.02
CA ASP A 66 13.41 3.93 -1.18
C ASP A 66 13.38 3.04 -2.46
N LEU A 67 12.26 2.98 -3.19
CA LEU A 67 12.12 2.28 -4.48
C LEU A 67 12.91 2.89 -5.64
#